data_AF-A0A2D5S013-F1
#
_entry.id   AF-A0A2D5S013-F1
#
_cell.length_a   1.000
_cell.length_b   1.000
_cell.length_c   1.000
_cell.angle_alpha   90.00
_cell.angle_beta   90.00
_cell.angle_gamma   90.00
#
_symmetry.space_group_name_H-M   'P 1'
#
loop_
_entity.id
_entity.type
_entity.pdbx_description
1 polymer ?
#
loop_
_entity_poly.entity_id
_entity_poly.type
_entity_poly.pdbx_seq_one_letter_code
_entity_poly.pdbx_strand_id
1 'polypeptide(L)'
;MPENITFRTQLIGGVTEFCQDSQIPFLSNALHLVELIVMLAHYREEGVSLFPKVYLTNDKYTLTAMLPDGEVLKIGTSNPNVAGIKNAVKKCAPLATNGWLIYIEPSGESLEYGVFKGSGNPISVLVDDVLMTESENILVVKASQIANDCVEIRSKRGGQHFIFLNHRKDDSPPPLQYLGQLIASITEKTPEENKEPTISFLNRLFISALRESHGCIIAVTNMAKPPKFLSDDGVILEDPIDFSNLVLDLKKERIDPNHLESKGHLLTGMLNSDGIVLFDNKGRLLGYNCFVKVSNKTNLIGGARKRAFASMKSKIGRGLLATFIQSQDGWTDFEGITNE
;
A
#
# COMPACT_ATOMS: atom_id res chain seq x y z
N MET A 1 23.58 -32.01 -19.86
CA MET A 1 22.41 -31.17 -20.25
C MET A 1 22.28 -30.07 -19.21
N PRO A 2 21.92 -28.84 -19.58
CA PRO A 2 21.65 -27.81 -18.59
C PRO A 2 20.38 -28.16 -17.80
N GLU A 3 20.40 -27.96 -16.48
CA GLU A 3 19.25 -28.10 -15.59
C GLU A 3 18.75 -26.71 -15.16
N ASN A 4 17.43 -26.51 -15.18
CA ASN A 4 16.81 -25.26 -14.76
C ASN A 4 16.37 -25.35 -13.31
N ILE A 5 16.83 -24.42 -12.46
CA ILE A 5 16.38 -24.27 -11.08
C ILE A 5 15.38 -23.13 -11.03
N THR A 6 14.15 -23.40 -10.56
CA THR A 6 13.07 -22.40 -10.48
C THR A 6 12.25 -22.57 -9.20
N PHE A 7 11.63 -21.48 -8.72
CA PHE A 7 10.73 -21.51 -7.57
C PHE A 7 9.30 -21.97 -7.90
N ARG A 8 9.03 -22.38 -9.14
CA ARG A 8 7.67 -22.64 -9.63
C ARG A 8 6.93 -23.69 -8.81
N THR A 9 7.56 -24.82 -8.54
CA THR A 9 6.93 -25.92 -7.76
C THR A 9 6.62 -25.49 -6.34
N GLN A 10 7.54 -24.78 -5.69
CA GLN A 10 7.35 -24.25 -4.34
C GLN A 10 6.18 -23.28 -4.28
N LEU A 11 6.10 -22.37 -5.26
CA LEU A 11 5.03 -21.38 -5.33
C LEU A 11 3.67 -22.01 -5.61
N ILE A 12 3.60 -23.02 -6.49
CA ILE A 12 2.37 -23.80 -6.72
C ILE A 12 1.93 -24.46 -5.41
N GLY A 13 2.84 -25.15 -4.72
CA GLY A 13 2.53 -25.79 -3.44
C GLY A 13 2.01 -24.81 -2.40
N GLY A 14 2.67 -23.64 -2.27
CA GLY A 14 2.32 -22.62 -1.29
C GLY A 14 0.98 -21.91 -1.50
N VAL A 15 0.40 -21.94 -2.71
CA VAL A 15 -0.89 -21.28 -2.99
C VAL A 15 -2.04 -22.26 -3.26
N THR A 16 -1.77 -23.57 -3.27
CA THR A 16 -2.79 -24.57 -3.62
C THR A 16 -3.95 -24.59 -2.63
N GLU A 17 -3.65 -24.59 -1.31
CA GLU A 17 -4.67 -24.56 -0.26
C GLU A 17 -5.49 -23.26 -0.32
N PHE A 18 -4.82 -22.11 -0.43
CA PHE A 18 -5.48 -20.81 -0.64
C PHE A 18 -6.47 -20.83 -1.83
N CYS A 19 -6.05 -21.41 -2.95
CA CYS A 19 -6.90 -21.54 -4.14
C CYS A 19 -8.15 -22.38 -3.86
N GLN A 20 -8.02 -23.49 -3.14
CA GLN A 20 -9.14 -24.36 -2.76
C GLN A 20 -10.11 -23.62 -1.83
N ASP A 21 -9.59 -22.94 -0.82
CA ASP A 21 -10.38 -22.20 0.17
C ASP A 21 -11.08 -20.97 -0.42
N SER A 22 -10.51 -20.40 -1.49
CA SER A 22 -11.15 -19.28 -2.21
C SER A 22 -12.48 -19.65 -2.86
N GLN A 23 -12.70 -20.93 -3.16
CA GLN A 23 -13.88 -21.47 -3.85
C GLN A 23 -14.16 -20.86 -5.24
N ILE A 24 -13.24 -20.07 -5.80
CA ILE A 24 -13.36 -19.54 -7.15
C ILE A 24 -13.06 -20.67 -8.16
N PRO A 25 -14.00 -21.11 -9.01
CA PRO A 25 -13.86 -22.35 -9.78
C PRO A 25 -12.63 -22.39 -10.68
N PHE A 26 -12.29 -21.28 -11.35
CA PHE A 26 -11.12 -21.25 -12.23
C PHE A 26 -9.79 -21.24 -11.47
N LEU A 27 -9.78 -20.97 -10.16
CA LEU A 27 -8.58 -21.09 -9.32
C LEU A 27 -8.32 -22.53 -8.85
N SER A 28 -9.20 -23.48 -9.14
CA SER A 28 -8.95 -24.91 -8.92
C SER A 28 -7.63 -25.39 -9.55
N ASN A 29 -7.20 -24.73 -10.63
CA ASN A 29 -5.84 -24.82 -11.13
C ASN A 29 -4.96 -23.69 -10.56
N ALA A 30 -4.17 -24.01 -9.53
CA ALA A 30 -3.28 -23.05 -8.87
C ALA A 30 -2.32 -22.32 -9.82
N LEU A 31 -1.99 -22.89 -11.00
CA LEU A 31 -1.17 -22.22 -12.01
C LEU A 31 -1.74 -20.88 -12.46
N HIS A 32 -3.06 -20.72 -12.43
CA HIS A 32 -3.73 -19.47 -12.77
C HIS A 32 -3.36 -18.33 -11.82
N LEU A 33 -3.38 -18.61 -10.51
CA LEU A 33 -2.98 -17.64 -9.50
C LEU A 33 -1.46 -17.42 -9.51
N VAL A 34 -0.67 -18.48 -9.65
CA VAL A 34 0.80 -18.40 -9.73
C VAL A 34 1.24 -17.48 -10.88
N GLU A 35 0.65 -17.62 -12.06
CA GLU A 35 0.99 -16.74 -13.18
C GLU A 35 0.62 -15.29 -12.87
N LEU A 36 -0.57 -15.05 -12.30
CA LEU A 36 -1.00 -13.71 -11.92
C LEU A 36 -0.01 -13.08 -10.92
N ILE A 37 0.40 -13.82 -9.91
CA ILE A 37 1.40 -13.37 -8.92
C ILE A 37 2.70 -12.97 -9.60
N VAL A 38 3.26 -13.84 -10.44
CA VAL A 38 4.55 -13.58 -11.13
C VAL A 38 4.44 -12.38 -12.06
N MET A 39 3.32 -12.22 -12.77
CA MET A 39 3.08 -11.05 -13.62
C MET A 39 3.04 -9.75 -12.81
N LEU A 40 2.30 -9.74 -11.70
CA LEU A 40 2.09 -8.54 -10.88
C LEU A 40 3.37 -8.10 -10.18
N ALA A 41 4.26 -9.02 -9.81
CA ALA A 41 5.50 -8.69 -9.10
C ALA A 41 6.45 -7.77 -9.88
N HIS A 42 6.37 -7.75 -11.21
CA HIS A 42 7.26 -6.97 -12.06
C HIS A 42 6.56 -6.33 -13.26
N TYR A 43 5.26 -6.05 -13.13
CA TYR A 43 4.48 -5.58 -14.27
C TYR A 43 4.99 -4.22 -14.77
N ARG A 44 5.31 -4.14 -16.06
CA ARG A 44 5.81 -2.92 -16.72
C ARG A 44 5.17 -2.73 -18.08
N GLU A 45 4.90 -1.48 -18.42
CA GLU A 45 4.49 -1.04 -19.76
C GLU A 45 5.43 0.06 -20.22
N GLU A 46 6.03 -0.09 -21.41
CA GLU A 46 6.97 0.88 -21.99
C GLU A 46 8.11 1.31 -21.03
N GLY A 47 8.52 0.40 -20.14
CA GLY A 47 9.55 0.65 -19.12
C GLY A 47 9.06 1.28 -17.81
N VAL A 48 7.80 1.70 -17.75
CA VAL A 48 7.15 2.23 -16.54
C VAL A 48 6.57 1.09 -15.72
N SER A 49 6.91 1.02 -14.43
CA SER A 49 6.28 0.08 -13.49
C SER A 49 4.83 0.47 -13.26
N LEU A 50 3.91 -0.50 -13.39
CA LEU A 50 2.52 -0.35 -13.01
C LEU A 50 2.19 -1.30 -11.87
N PHE A 51 1.27 -0.89 -11.01
CA PHE A 51 0.90 -1.65 -9.81
C PHE A 51 -0.60 -1.97 -9.78
N PRO A 52 -1.13 -2.66 -10.82
CA PRO A 52 -2.55 -2.95 -10.89
C PRO A 52 -2.98 -3.84 -9.72
N LYS A 53 -4.16 -3.54 -9.16
CA LYS A 53 -4.86 -4.44 -8.24
C LYS A 53 -5.86 -5.27 -9.04
N VAL A 54 -5.80 -6.58 -8.90
CA VAL A 54 -6.64 -7.52 -9.64
C VAL A 54 -7.59 -8.22 -8.67
N TYR A 55 -8.88 -8.14 -8.96
CA TYR A 55 -9.93 -8.81 -8.20
C TYR A 55 -10.51 -9.93 -9.07
N LEU A 56 -10.35 -11.15 -8.57
CA LEU A 56 -10.96 -12.33 -9.13
C LEU A 56 -12.28 -12.52 -8.38
N THR A 57 -13.38 -12.57 -9.12
CA THR A 57 -14.74 -12.65 -8.54
C THR A 57 -15.60 -13.66 -9.27
N ASN A 58 -16.68 -14.12 -8.61
CA ASN A 58 -17.75 -14.88 -9.24
C ASN A 58 -18.92 -14.00 -9.73
N ASP A 59 -18.97 -12.74 -9.28
CA ASP A 59 -20.04 -11.80 -9.62
C ASP A 59 -19.52 -10.36 -9.57
N LYS A 60 -19.21 -9.78 -10.73
CA LYS A 60 -18.80 -8.38 -10.83
C LYS A 60 -19.92 -7.39 -10.48
N TYR A 61 -21.20 -7.74 -10.67
CA TYR A 61 -22.29 -6.80 -10.41
C TYR A 61 -22.47 -6.63 -8.91
N THR A 62 -22.47 -7.73 -8.16
CA THR A 62 -22.45 -7.67 -6.69
C THR A 62 -21.19 -6.96 -6.19
N LEU A 63 -20.02 -7.23 -6.80
CA LEU A 63 -18.77 -6.55 -6.45
C LEU A 63 -18.91 -5.02 -6.58
N THR A 64 -19.46 -4.54 -7.69
CA THR A 64 -19.61 -3.10 -7.96
C THR A 64 -20.73 -2.47 -7.15
N ALA A 65 -21.82 -3.19 -6.88
CA ALA A 65 -22.95 -2.70 -6.11
C ALA A 65 -22.61 -2.48 -4.62
N MET A 66 -21.57 -3.15 -4.12
CA MET A 66 -21.05 -2.91 -2.77
C MET A 66 -20.31 -1.57 -2.67
N LEU A 67 -19.86 -0.98 -3.79
CA LEU A 67 -19.03 0.21 -3.80
C LEU A 67 -19.88 1.47 -4.06
N PRO A 68 -19.73 2.53 -3.25
CA PRO A 68 -20.36 3.81 -3.55
C PRO A 68 -19.84 4.36 -4.88
N ASP A 69 -20.74 4.85 -5.73
CA ASP A 69 -20.43 5.36 -7.06
C ASP A 69 -19.69 4.33 -7.95
N GLY A 70 -19.98 3.04 -7.75
CA GLY A 70 -19.33 1.95 -8.45
C GLY A 70 -19.51 2.04 -9.96
N GLU A 71 -18.40 2.21 -10.68
CA GLU A 71 -18.36 2.19 -12.14
C GLU A 71 -17.69 0.89 -12.62
N VAL A 72 -18.20 0.33 -13.72
CA VAL A 72 -17.63 -0.88 -14.33
C VAL A 72 -17.57 -0.74 -15.84
N LEU A 73 -16.44 -1.11 -16.42
CA LEU A 73 -16.20 -1.13 -17.84
C LEU A 73 -15.67 -2.51 -18.26
N LYS A 74 -16.47 -3.23 -19.04
CA LYS A 74 -16.02 -4.48 -19.68
C LYS A 74 -15.04 -4.16 -20.81
N ILE A 75 -13.89 -4.82 -20.79
CA ILE A 75 -12.84 -4.66 -21.83
C ILE A 75 -12.86 -5.84 -22.80
N GLY A 76 -13.14 -7.06 -22.32
CA GLY A 76 -13.24 -8.20 -23.23
C GLY A 76 -13.46 -9.53 -22.55
N THR A 77 -13.26 -10.59 -23.34
CA THR A 77 -13.29 -11.98 -22.90
C THR A 77 -12.01 -12.71 -23.33
N SER A 78 -11.70 -13.82 -22.66
CA SER A 78 -10.56 -14.70 -22.96
C SER A 78 -10.82 -16.13 -22.52
N ASN A 79 -9.91 -17.05 -22.87
CA ASN A 79 -9.99 -18.44 -22.46
C ASN A 79 -9.72 -18.58 -20.94
N PRO A 80 -10.34 -19.54 -20.24
CA PRO A 80 -10.13 -19.79 -18.82
C PRO A 80 -8.83 -20.56 -18.54
N ASN A 81 -7.71 -19.99 -19.01
CA ASN A 81 -6.38 -20.55 -18.86
C ASN A 81 -5.35 -19.44 -18.58
N VAL A 82 -4.10 -19.87 -18.33
CA VAL A 82 -2.94 -18.99 -18.09
C VAL A 82 -2.80 -17.90 -19.17
N ALA A 83 -3.00 -18.24 -20.44
CA ALA A 83 -2.88 -17.26 -21.53
C ALA A 83 -4.02 -16.22 -21.52
N GLY A 84 -5.22 -16.61 -21.11
CA GLY A 84 -6.35 -15.69 -20.94
C GLY A 84 -6.13 -14.70 -19.80
N ILE A 85 -5.62 -15.17 -18.65
CA ILE A 85 -5.26 -14.30 -17.52
C ILE A 85 -4.19 -13.29 -17.93
N LYS A 86 -3.14 -13.75 -18.65
CA LYS A 86 -2.12 -12.86 -19.22
C LYS A 86 -2.72 -11.75 -20.08
N ASN A 87 -3.63 -12.14 -20.98
CA ASN A 87 -4.27 -11.21 -21.90
C ASN A 87 -5.19 -10.22 -21.16
N ALA A 88 -5.94 -10.68 -20.16
CA ALA A 88 -6.79 -9.85 -19.32
C ALA A 88 -5.97 -8.76 -18.61
N VAL A 89 -4.90 -9.16 -17.90
CA VAL A 89 -4.01 -8.22 -17.21
C VAL A 89 -3.37 -7.28 -18.22
N LYS A 90 -2.88 -7.79 -19.36
CA LYS A 90 -2.22 -6.96 -20.39
C LYS A 90 -3.12 -5.84 -20.93
N LYS A 91 -4.40 -6.15 -21.18
CA LYS A 91 -5.35 -5.16 -21.71
C LYS A 91 -5.86 -4.19 -20.65
N CYS A 92 -5.92 -4.60 -19.39
CA CYS A 92 -6.49 -3.78 -18.32
C CYS A 92 -5.45 -3.02 -17.49
N ALA A 93 -4.21 -3.48 -17.39
CA ALA A 93 -3.19 -2.87 -16.53
C ALA A 93 -2.89 -1.40 -16.84
N PRO A 94 -2.77 -0.96 -18.12
CA PRO A 94 -2.63 0.47 -18.42
C PRO A 94 -3.83 1.32 -17.99
N LEU A 95 -5.03 0.71 -17.92
CA LEU A 95 -6.28 1.37 -17.53
C LEU A 95 -6.48 1.38 -16.02
N ALA A 96 -5.82 0.49 -15.28
CA ALA A 96 -5.93 0.33 -13.83
C ALA A 96 -5.08 1.36 -13.07
N THR A 97 -5.27 2.63 -13.40
CA THR A 97 -4.63 3.80 -12.78
C THR A 97 -5.69 4.75 -12.22
N ASN A 98 -5.31 5.71 -11.38
CA ASN A 98 -6.22 6.74 -10.84
C ASN A 98 -7.50 6.17 -10.19
N GLY A 99 -7.35 5.09 -9.41
CA GLY A 99 -8.45 4.44 -8.68
C GLY A 99 -9.19 3.35 -9.44
N TRP A 100 -8.90 3.14 -10.73
CA TRP A 100 -9.40 1.99 -11.48
C TRP A 100 -8.65 0.70 -11.09
N LEU A 101 -9.40 -0.39 -11.01
CA LEU A 101 -8.99 -1.70 -10.53
C LEU A 101 -9.42 -2.75 -11.56
N ILE A 102 -8.69 -3.85 -11.68
CA ILE A 102 -9.01 -4.91 -12.66
C ILE A 102 -9.98 -5.90 -12.03
N TYR A 103 -11.02 -6.31 -12.76
CA TYR A 103 -11.77 -7.52 -12.42
C TYR A 103 -11.56 -8.62 -13.46
N ILE A 104 -11.60 -9.87 -13.00
CA ILE A 104 -11.66 -11.07 -13.84
C ILE A 104 -12.70 -12.00 -13.23
N GLU A 105 -13.66 -12.45 -14.03
CA GLU A 105 -14.71 -13.38 -13.60
C GLU A 105 -14.97 -14.49 -14.63
N PRO A 106 -15.41 -15.68 -14.20
CA PRO A 106 -15.98 -16.68 -15.10
C PRO A 106 -17.23 -16.16 -15.80
N SER A 107 -17.33 -16.41 -17.11
CA SER A 107 -18.51 -16.13 -17.92
C SER A 107 -18.72 -17.29 -18.90
N GLY A 108 -19.52 -18.27 -18.48
CA GLY A 108 -19.70 -19.54 -19.18
C GLY A 108 -18.37 -20.29 -19.34
N GLU A 109 -17.98 -20.59 -20.58
CA GLU A 109 -16.71 -21.25 -20.92
C GLU A 109 -15.53 -20.27 -21.09
N SER A 110 -15.72 -19.00 -20.75
CA SER A 110 -14.72 -17.94 -20.92
C SER A 110 -14.45 -17.21 -19.61
N LEU A 111 -13.40 -16.38 -19.59
CA LEU A 111 -13.19 -15.34 -18.59
C LEU A 111 -13.61 -14.01 -19.17
N GLU A 112 -14.51 -13.31 -18.49
CA GLU A 112 -14.75 -11.90 -18.74
C GLU A 112 -13.81 -11.06 -17.88
N TYR A 113 -13.29 -9.97 -18.45
CA TYR A 113 -12.42 -9.04 -17.73
C TYR A 113 -12.69 -7.60 -18.12
N GLY A 114 -12.35 -6.72 -17.19
CA GLY A 114 -12.44 -5.29 -17.40
C GLY A 114 -11.84 -4.52 -16.23
N VAL A 115 -12.27 -3.27 -16.11
CA VAL A 115 -11.90 -2.41 -15.00
C VAL A 115 -13.14 -1.94 -14.25
N PHE A 116 -12.98 -1.68 -12.97
CA PHE A 116 -14.01 -1.08 -12.13
C PHE A 116 -13.39 -0.03 -11.20
N LYS A 117 -14.21 0.85 -10.65
CA LYS A 117 -13.79 1.91 -9.75
C LYS A 117 -14.70 1.94 -8.53
N GLY A 118 -14.13 2.23 -7.36
CA GLY A 118 -14.91 2.61 -6.17
C GLY A 118 -15.14 4.12 -6.10
N SER A 119 -15.53 4.61 -4.93
CA SER A 119 -15.78 6.05 -4.75
C SER A 119 -14.56 6.90 -5.11
N GLY A 120 -14.80 7.94 -5.92
CA GLY A 120 -13.80 8.97 -6.23
C GLY A 120 -13.49 9.91 -5.07
N ASN A 121 -14.23 9.81 -3.96
CA ASN A 121 -13.99 10.66 -2.80
C ASN A 121 -12.69 10.22 -2.06
N PRO A 122 -11.71 11.12 -1.82
CA PRO A 122 -10.44 10.78 -1.15
C PRO A 122 -10.59 10.27 0.29
N ILE A 123 -11.67 10.66 0.97
CA ILE A 123 -11.94 10.29 2.38
C ILE A 123 -12.95 9.14 2.52
N SER A 124 -13.34 8.52 1.40
CA SER A 124 -14.19 7.32 1.41
C SER A 124 -13.46 6.12 2.03
N VAL A 125 -14.25 5.15 2.49
CA VAL A 125 -13.75 3.83 2.90
C VAL A 125 -13.00 3.18 1.72
N LEU A 126 -11.91 2.48 2.01
CA LEU A 126 -11.11 1.84 0.97
C LEU A 126 -11.89 0.68 0.32
N VAL A 127 -11.70 0.49 -0.99
CA VAL A 127 -12.30 -0.64 -1.73
C VAL A 127 -11.98 -1.97 -1.09
N ASP A 128 -10.73 -2.13 -0.61
CA ASP A 128 -10.29 -3.36 0.07
C ASP A 128 -11.09 -3.63 1.35
N ASP A 129 -11.43 -2.60 2.13
CA ASP A 129 -12.20 -2.76 3.37
C ASP A 129 -13.65 -3.17 3.07
N VAL A 130 -14.24 -2.59 2.03
CA VAL A 130 -15.62 -2.91 1.61
C VAL A 130 -15.71 -4.34 1.04
N LEU A 131 -14.84 -4.68 0.08
CA LEU A 131 -14.93 -5.97 -0.64
C LEU A 131 -14.46 -7.17 0.22
N MET A 132 -13.57 -6.94 1.18
CA MET A 132 -13.04 -8.00 2.04
C MET A 132 -13.80 -8.19 3.35
N THR A 133 -14.82 -7.37 3.63
CA THR A 133 -15.72 -7.57 4.78
C THR A 133 -16.55 -8.84 4.55
N GLU A 134 -16.72 -9.67 5.58
CA GLU A 134 -17.48 -10.94 5.50
C GLU A 134 -18.90 -10.74 4.95
N SER A 135 -19.24 -11.50 3.91
CA SER A 135 -20.59 -11.60 3.34
C SER A 135 -20.71 -12.91 2.56
N GLU A 136 -21.88 -13.55 2.62
CA GLU A 136 -22.04 -14.90 2.09
C GLU A 136 -22.19 -14.96 0.56
N ASN A 137 -22.55 -13.83 -0.07
CA ASN A 137 -23.09 -13.82 -1.43
C ASN A 137 -22.04 -13.61 -2.54
N ILE A 138 -20.78 -13.35 -2.19
CA ILE A 138 -19.74 -13.06 -3.17
C ILE A 138 -18.41 -13.70 -2.78
N LEU A 139 -17.74 -14.28 -3.78
CA LEU A 139 -16.38 -14.79 -3.67
C LEU A 139 -15.44 -13.77 -4.29
N VAL A 140 -14.44 -13.34 -3.53
CA VAL A 140 -13.45 -12.35 -4.00
C VAL A 140 -12.06 -12.78 -3.57
N VAL A 141 -11.14 -12.78 -4.53
CA VAL A 141 -9.69 -12.87 -4.31
C VAL A 141 -9.04 -11.63 -4.90
N LYS A 142 -8.31 -10.88 -4.08
CA LYS A 142 -7.44 -9.79 -4.53
C LYS A 142 -6.02 -10.31 -4.71
N ALA A 143 -5.37 -9.91 -5.79
CA ALA A 143 -3.93 -10.02 -5.98
C ALA A 143 -3.38 -8.63 -6.32
N SER A 144 -2.35 -8.18 -5.61
CA SER A 144 -1.70 -6.90 -5.87
C SER A 144 -0.28 -6.84 -5.37
N GLN A 145 0.59 -6.15 -6.12
CA GLN A 145 1.92 -5.84 -5.65
C GLN A 145 1.87 -4.79 -4.52
N ILE A 146 2.52 -5.09 -3.40
CA ILE A 146 2.60 -4.21 -2.22
C ILE A 146 4.03 -3.71 -1.94
N ALA A 147 5.05 -4.38 -2.50
CA ALA A 147 6.43 -3.93 -2.54
C ALA A 147 7.16 -4.59 -3.72
N ASN A 148 8.39 -4.17 -4.00
CA ASN A 148 9.22 -4.85 -4.99
C ASN A 148 9.33 -6.35 -4.66
N ASP A 149 9.07 -7.18 -5.66
CA ASP A 149 9.08 -8.64 -5.57
C ASP A 149 8.11 -9.22 -4.51
N CYS A 150 7.15 -8.43 -4.03
CA CYS A 150 6.17 -8.87 -3.03
C CYS A 150 4.74 -8.63 -3.50
N VAL A 151 4.02 -9.73 -3.68
CA VAL A 151 2.59 -9.73 -4.03
C VAL A 151 1.79 -10.20 -2.85
N GLU A 152 0.79 -9.41 -2.48
CA GLU A 152 -0.26 -9.81 -1.56
C GLU A 152 -1.34 -10.54 -2.35
N ILE A 153 -1.74 -11.71 -1.86
CA ILE A 153 -3.00 -12.34 -2.20
C ILE A 153 -3.90 -12.34 -0.96
N ARG A 154 -5.15 -11.93 -1.13
CA ARG A 154 -6.15 -11.91 -0.06
C ARG A 154 -7.45 -12.46 -0.58
N SER A 155 -7.96 -13.47 0.10
CA SER A 155 -9.25 -14.06 -0.17
C SER A 155 -10.20 -13.70 0.96
N LYS A 156 -11.46 -13.50 0.61
CA LYS A 156 -12.53 -13.34 1.57
C LYS A 156 -12.75 -14.58 2.44
N ARG A 157 -12.43 -15.78 1.92
CA ARG A 157 -12.59 -17.09 2.61
C ARG A 157 -11.29 -17.86 2.82
N GLY A 158 -10.24 -17.54 2.08
CA GLY A 158 -8.95 -18.26 2.07
C GLY A 158 -7.80 -17.53 2.76
N GLY A 159 -8.09 -16.52 3.58
CA GLY A 159 -7.06 -15.79 4.32
C GLY A 159 -6.23 -14.82 3.48
N GLN A 160 -5.03 -14.50 3.97
CA GLN A 160 -4.13 -13.49 3.39
C GLN A 160 -2.71 -14.04 3.38
N HIS A 161 -2.03 -13.96 2.24
CA HIS A 161 -0.63 -14.34 2.10
C HIS A 161 0.19 -13.24 1.43
N PHE A 162 1.44 -13.14 1.89
CA PHE A 162 2.46 -12.28 1.29
C PHE A 162 3.49 -13.17 0.62
N ILE A 163 3.62 -13.03 -0.69
CA ILE A 163 4.48 -13.87 -1.51
C ILE A 163 5.68 -13.05 -1.93
N PHE A 164 6.86 -13.48 -1.47
CA PHE A 164 8.14 -12.88 -1.84
C PHE A 164 8.80 -13.69 -2.95
N LEU A 165 9.16 -13.04 -4.05
CA LEU A 165 9.87 -13.62 -5.19
C LEU A 165 11.38 -13.33 -5.15
N ASN A 166 11.92 -13.09 -3.96
CA ASN A 166 13.34 -12.82 -3.72
C ASN A 166 13.87 -13.69 -2.56
N HIS A 167 15.14 -13.49 -2.17
CA HIS A 167 15.84 -14.30 -1.18
C HIS A 167 15.52 -13.91 0.28
N ARG A 168 14.36 -13.29 0.51
CA ARG A 168 13.91 -12.88 1.84
C ARG A 168 13.59 -14.11 2.70
N LYS A 169 13.86 -14.02 4.00
CA LYS A 169 13.60 -15.13 4.93
C LYS A 169 12.10 -15.28 5.19
N ASP A 170 11.66 -16.51 5.42
CA ASP A 170 10.24 -16.84 5.70
C ASP A 170 9.67 -16.12 6.93
N ASP A 171 10.51 -15.84 7.94
CA ASP A 171 10.15 -15.12 9.16
C ASP A 171 10.19 -13.59 8.99
N SER A 172 10.46 -13.10 7.78
CA SER A 172 10.52 -11.67 7.55
C SER A 172 9.14 -11.04 7.62
N PRO A 173 9.03 -9.88 8.26
CA PRO A 173 7.76 -9.19 8.36
C PRO A 173 7.19 -8.79 6.99
N PRO A 174 5.86 -8.82 6.81
CA PRO A 174 5.22 -8.28 5.62
C PRO A 174 5.59 -6.81 5.36
N PRO A 175 5.71 -6.39 4.09
CA PRO A 175 5.80 -4.97 3.78
C PRO A 175 4.61 -4.23 4.38
N LEU A 176 4.82 -2.98 4.78
CA LEU A 176 3.78 -2.11 5.34
C LEU A 176 3.14 -2.60 6.66
N GLN A 177 3.62 -3.67 7.31
CA GLN A 177 3.03 -4.17 8.56
C GLN A 177 2.94 -3.11 9.67
N TYR A 178 3.87 -2.16 9.67
CA TYR A 178 3.95 -1.08 10.66
C TYR A 178 3.23 0.20 10.21
N LEU A 179 2.64 0.22 9.01
CA LEU A 179 1.97 1.41 8.49
C LEU A 179 0.82 1.84 9.41
N GLY A 180 0.02 0.89 9.91
CA GLY A 180 -1.07 1.21 10.85
C GLY A 180 -0.56 1.89 12.13
N GLN A 181 0.58 1.45 12.68
CA GLN A 181 1.19 2.05 13.88
C GLN A 181 1.74 3.46 13.61
N LEU A 182 2.33 3.65 12.42
CA LEU A 182 2.77 4.96 11.96
C LEU A 182 1.59 5.93 11.83
N ILE A 183 0.54 5.53 11.10
CA ILE A 183 -0.64 6.38 10.91
C ILE A 183 -1.29 6.69 12.26
N ALA A 184 -1.45 5.70 13.13
CA ALA A 184 -1.98 5.91 14.48
C ALA A 184 -1.16 6.93 15.28
N SER A 185 0.17 6.91 15.15
CA SER A 185 1.05 7.89 15.79
C SER A 185 0.89 9.30 15.19
N ILE A 186 0.76 9.41 13.86
CA ILE A 186 0.52 10.68 13.16
C ILE A 186 -0.83 11.29 13.56
N THR A 187 -1.85 10.46 13.77
CA THR A 187 -3.23 10.90 14.03
C THR A 187 -3.65 10.78 15.51
N GLU A 188 -2.72 10.55 16.43
CA GLU A 188 -3.01 10.28 17.85
C GLU A 188 -3.91 11.35 18.47
N LYS A 189 -3.58 12.64 18.22
CA LYS A 189 -4.28 13.83 18.73
C LYS A 189 -5.11 14.54 17.68
N THR A 190 -5.41 13.87 16.57
CA THR A 190 -6.42 14.35 15.61
C THR A 190 -7.80 14.34 16.28
N PRO A 191 -8.65 15.38 16.12
CA PRO A 191 -10.00 15.39 16.69
C PRO A 191 -10.84 14.18 16.28
N GLU A 192 -11.68 13.68 17.17
CA GLU A 192 -12.46 12.46 16.90
C GLU A 192 -13.43 12.62 15.71
N GLU A 193 -13.91 13.84 15.44
CA GLU A 193 -14.83 14.10 14.31
C GLU A 193 -14.23 13.88 12.91
N ASN A 194 -12.89 13.94 12.79
CA ASN A 194 -12.16 13.80 11.52
C ASN A 194 -11.07 12.73 11.56
N LYS A 195 -10.90 12.01 12.67
CA LYS A 195 -9.86 10.98 12.85
C LYS A 195 -9.95 9.85 11.83
N GLU A 196 -11.07 9.14 11.77
CA GLU A 196 -11.26 8.02 10.83
C GLU A 196 -11.11 8.44 9.35
N PRO A 197 -11.75 9.54 8.87
CA PRO A 197 -11.50 10.05 7.53
C PRO A 197 -10.02 10.41 7.26
N THR A 198 -9.32 10.96 8.24
CA THR A 198 -7.89 11.31 8.12
C THR A 198 -7.03 10.04 8.03
N ILE A 199 -7.32 9.04 8.86
CA ILE A 199 -6.67 7.73 8.83
C ILE A 199 -6.88 7.06 7.47
N SER A 200 -8.11 7.06 6.93
CA SER A 200 -8.41 6.48 5.61
C SER A 200 -7.62 7.18 4.50
N PHE A 201 -7.63 8.51 4.48
CA PHE A 201 -6.92 9.31 3.48
C PHE A 201 -5.40 9.06 3.54
N LEU A 202 -4.80 9.14 4.73
CA LEU A 202 -3.37 8.92 4.90
C LEU A 202 -2.98 7.47 4.56
N ASN A 203 -3.74 6.47 4.99
CA ASN A 203 -3.47 5.08 4.62
C ASN A 203 -3.42 4.91 3.09
N ARG A 204 -4.42 5.43 2.37
CA ARG A 204 -4.46 5.39 0.90
C ARG A 204 -3.19 5.98 0.29
N LEU A 205 -2.80 7.16 0.78
CA LEU A 205 -1.66 7.91 0.28
C LEU A 205 -0.33 7.20 0.57
N PHE A 206 -0.12 6.75 1.81
CA PHE A 206 1.11 6.07 2.21
C PHE A 206 1.26 4.70 1.54
N ILE A 207 0.18 3.93 1.35
CA ILE A 207 0.26 2.65 0.60
C ILE A 207 0.80 2.89 -0.81
N SER A 208 0.30 3.92 -1.51
CA SER A 208 0.79 4.24 -2.86
C SER A 208 2.21 4.76 -2.84
N ALA A 209 2.51 5.74 -1.98
CA ALA A 209 3.81 6.39 -1.92
C ALA A 209 4.94 5.43 -1.50
N LEU A 210 4.72 4.61 -0.46
CA LEU A 210 5.72 3.66 0.04
C LEU A 210 5.97 2.50 -0.93
N ARG A 211 5.00 2.15 -1.76
CA ARG A 211 5.19 1.13 -2.80
C ARG A 211 6.09 1.63 -3.94
N GLU A 212 5.98 2.91 -4.27
CA GLU A 212 6.77 3.56 -5.31
C GLU A 212 8.13 4.08 -4.81
N SER A 213 8.26 4.24 -3.49
CA SER A 213 9.47 4.80 -2.86
C SER A 213 10.68 3.86 -2.95
N HIS A 214 11.86 4.44 -3.16
CA HIS A 214 13.15 3.76 -3.01
C HIS A 214 13.62 3.68 -1.55
N GLY A 215 12.69 3.86 -0.60
CA GLY A 215 12.89 3.83 0.83
C GLY A 215 12.90 5.24 1.44
N CYS A 216 12.22 5.40 2.56
CA CYS A 216 12.04 6.65 3.27
C CYS A 216 12.21 6.48 4.79
N ILE A 217 12.44 7.59 5.50
CA ILE A 217 12.34 7.65 6.96
C ILE A 217 11.28 8.68 7.32
N ILE A 218 10.40 8.30 8.23
CA ILE A 218 9.34 9.18 8.72
C ILE A 218 9.52 9.32 10.24
N ALA A 219 9.37 10.53 10.74
CA ALA A 219 9.42 10.85 12.15
C ALA A 219 8.12 11.52 12.57
N VAL A 220 7.64 11.20 13.76
CA VAL A 220 6.47 11.81 14.37
C VAL A 220 6.90 12.50 15.66
N THR A 221 6.57 13.78 15.80
CA THR A 221 6.82 14.56 17.01
C THR A 221 5.51 14.88 17.75
N ASN A 222 5.60 15.05 19.07
CA ASN A 222 4.52 15.61 19.87
C ASN A 222 4.62 17.14 20.04
N MET A 223 5.63 17.76 19.42
CA MET A 223 5.90 19.18 19.48
C MET A 223 5.15 19.92 18.36
N ALA A 224 4.66 21.13 18.64
CA ALA A 224 4.04 21.97 17.63
C ALA A 224 5.04 22.51 16.59
N LYS A 225 6.32 22.59 16.97
CA LYS A 225 7.44 23.00 16.11
C LYS A 225 8.41 21.82 15.95
N PRO A 226 9.07 21.70 14.79
CA PRO A 226 10.11 20.69 14.58
C PRO A 226 11.19 20.70 15.67
N PRO A 227 11.65 19.52 16.14
CA PRO A 227 12.79 19.44 17.04
C PRO A 227 14.07 20.00 16.39
N LYS A 228 14.88 20.74 17.16
CA LYS A 228 16.10 21.41 16.64
C LYS A 228 17.04 20.50 15.85
N PHE A 229 17.23 19.27 16.34
CA PHE A 229 18.12 18.30 15.71
C PHE A 229 17.66 17.81 14.32
N LEU A 230 16.43 18.12 13.90
CA LEU A 230 15.94 17.94 12.53
C LEU A 230 15.77 19.27 11.79
N SER A 231 15.42 20.36 12.50
CA SER A 231 15.18 21.65 11.86
C SER A 231 16.46 22.39 11.45
N ASP A 232 17.60 22.05 12.05
CA ASP A 232 18.88 22.69 11.73
C ASP A 232 19.41 22.26 10.35
N ASP A 233 18.93 21.13 9.81
CA ASP A 233 19.40 20.54 8.56
C ASP A 233 18.22 19.87 7.84
N GLY A 234 17.28 20.67 7.35
CA GLY A 234 16.09 20.21 6.64
C GLY A 234 15.20 21.33 6.12
N VAL A 235 14.21 20.98 5.30
CA VAL A 235 13.23 21.95 4.80
C VAL A 235 12.02 21.96 5.73
N ILE A 236 11.90 23.01 6.52
CA ILE A 236 10.78 23.22 7.43
C ILE A 236 9.74 24.10 6.77
N LEU A 237 8.49 23.66 6.79
CA LEU A 237 7.39 24.42 6.24
C LEU A 237 7.05 25.58 7.18
N GLU A 238 6.99 26.79 6.65
CA GLU A 238 6.50 27.97 7.38
C GLU A 238 5.05 27.75 7.83
N ASP A 239 4.23 27.26 6.90
CA ASP A 239 2.87 26.80 7.12
C ASP A 239 2.78 25.27 6.95
N PRO A 240 2.68 24.51 8.06
CA PRO A 240 2.50 23.06 8.00
C PRO A 240 1.27 22.64 7.19
N ILE A 241 1.39 21.57 6.41
CA ILE A 241 0.25 21.00 5.70
C ILE A 241 -0.57 20.18 6.70
N ASP A 242 -1.74 20.69 7.04
CA ASP A 242 -2.64 20.10 8.03
C ASP A 242 -3.67 19.18 7.36
N PHE A 243 -3.33 17.90 7.20
CA PHE A 243 -4.22 16.93 6.57
C PHE A 243 -5.51 16.71 7.36
N SER A 244 -5.44 16.81 8.69
CA SER A 244 -6.59 16.69 9.56
C SER A 244 -7.62 17.79 9.27
N ASN A 245 -7.18 19.05 9.19
CA ASN A 245 -8.06 20.17 8.84
C ASN A 245 -8.52 20.13 7.38
N LEU A 246 -7.65 19.76 6.43
CA LEU A 246 -8.06 19.62 5.03
C LEU A 246 -9.15 18.55 4.84
N VAL A 247 -9.04 17.43 5.53
CA VAL A 247 -10.08 16.38 5.55
C VAL A 247 -11.39 16.89 6.15
N LEU A 248 -11.30 17.67 7.23
CA LEU A 248 -12.49 18.29 7.85
C LEU A 248 -13.17 19.30 6.92
N ASP A 249 -12.38 20.13 6.23
CA ASP A 249 -12.90 21.11 5.29
C ASP A 249 -13.53 20.44 4.07
N LEU A 250 -12.96 19.34 3.58
CA LEU A 250 -13.58 18.52 2.52
C LEU A 250 -14.91 17.93 2.99
N LYS A 251 -14.96 17.35 4.20
CA LYS A 251 -16.18 16.80 4.80
C LYS A 251 -17.27 17.86 5.00
N LYS A 252 -16.87 19.12 5.22
CA LYS A 252 -17.76 20.29 5.36
C LYS A 252 -18.02 21.00 4.02
N GLU A 253 -17.60 20.41 2.90
CA GLU A 253 -17.77 20.94 1.53
C GLU A 253 -17.18 22.35 1.33
N ARG A 254 -16.16 22.71 2.12
CA ARG A 254 -15.48 24.02 2.02
C ARG A 254 -14.38 24.03 0.97
N ILE A 255 -13.87 22.85 0.61
CA ILE A 255 -12.90 22.64 -0.46
C ILE A 255 -13.37 21.51 -1.36
N ASP A 256 -12.91 21.51 -2.60
CA ASP A 256 -13.12 20.40 -3.52
C ASP A 256 -12.14 19.23 -3.24
N PRO A 257 -12.47 18.00 -3.67
CA PRO A 257 -11.60 16.85 -3.53
C PRO A 257 -10.19 17.02 -4.12
N ASN A 258 -10.06 17.72 -5.26
CA ASN A 258 -8.77 17.89 -5.94
C ASN A 258 -7.81 18.74 -5.10
N HIS A 259 -8.34 19.66 -4.27
CA HIS A 259 -7.51 20.43 -3.34
C HIS A 259 -6.78 19.50 -2.35
N LEU A 260 -7.50 18.56 -1.72
CA LEU A 260 -6.91 17.59 -0.80
C LEU A 260 -5.94 16.64 -1.53
N GLU A 261 -6.32 16.15 -2.72
CA GLU A 261 -5.47 15.27 -3.53
C GLU A 261 -4.16 15.96 -3.95
N SER A 262 -4.22 17.25 -4.31
CA SER A 262 -3.03 18.03 -4.67
C SER A 262 -2.01 18.12 -3.52
N LYS A 263 -2.50 18.23 -2.28
CA LYS A 263 -1.64 18.20 -1.07
C LYS A 263 -1.09 16.80 -0.82
N GLY A 264 -1.87 15.76 -1.13
CA GLY A 264 -1.41 14.38 -1.15
C GLY A 264 -0.24 14.17 -2.13
N HIS A 265 -0.36 14.68 -3.36
CA HIS A 265 0.73 14.59 -4.35
C HIS A 265 2.02 15.26 -3.89
N LEU A 266 1.93 16.41 -3.21
CA LEU A 266 3.10 17.05 -2.60
C LEU A 266 3.75 16.15 -1.55
N LEU A 267 2.96 15.53 -0.68
CA LEU A 267 3.49 14.59 0.32
C LEU A 267 4.14 13.36 -0.34
N THR A 268 3.57 12.80 -1.41
CA THR A 268 4.23 11.74 -2.18
C THR A 268 5.59 12.18 -2.70
N GLY A 269 5.70 13.39 -3.25
CA GLY A 269 6.98 13.97 -3.67
C GLY A 269 7.98 14.11 -2.52
N MET A 270 7.51 14.55 -1.34
CA MET A 270 8.35 14.67 -0.14
C MET A 270 8.80 13.31 0.41
N LEU A 271 7.96 12.28 0.37
CA LEU A 271 8.31 10.91 0.77
C LEU A 271 9.33 10.26 -0.17
N ASN A 272 9.37 10.70 -1.42
CA ASN A 272 10.33 10.26 -2.43
C ASN A 272 11.61 11.12 -2.49
N SER A 273 11.69 12.16 -1.65
CA SER A 273 12.92 12.92 -1.45
C SER A 273 13.88 12.18 -0.50
N ASP A 274 15.16 12.55 -0.52
CA ASP A 274 16.11 11.99 0.46
C ASP A 274 15.86 12.56 1.87
N GLY A 275 16.43 11.92 2.89
CA GLY A 275 16.30 12.36 4.28
C GLY A 275 15.03 11.89 4.99
N ILE A 276 14.58 12.69 5.96
CA ILE A 276 13.50 12.37 6.90
C ILE A 276 12.30 13.28 6.64
N VAL A 277 11.10 12.70 6.55
CA VAL A 277 9.83 13.43 6.55
C VAL A 277 9.30 13.53 7.97
N LEU A 278 8.91 14.73 8.40
CA LEU A 278 8.52 15.02 9.77
C LEU A 278 7.04 15.39 9.86
N PHE A 279 6.29 14.60 10.63
CA PHE A 279 4.92 14.87 11.04
C PHE A 279 4.85 15.24 12.52
N ASP A 280 3.78 15.93 12.92
CA ASP A 280 3.33 15.88 14.29
C ASP A 280 2.25 14.82 14.52
N ASN A 281 1.81 14.67 15.77
CA ASN A 281 0.76 13.74 16.17
C ASN A 281 -0.67 14.30 16.01
N LYS A 282 -0.86 15.37 15.22
CA LYS A 282 -2.17 15.93 14.87
C LYS A 282 -2.49 15.77 13.38
N GLY A 283 -1.67 15.02 12.63
CA GLY A 283 -1.83 14.86 11.18
C GLY A 283 -1.23 16.01 10.36
N ARG A 284 -0.30 16.80 10.93
CA ARG A 284 0.33 17.91 10.21
C ARG A 284 1.73 17.53 9.74
N LEU A 285 2.00 17.75 8.47
CA LEU A 285 3.34 17.64 7.90
C LEU A 285 4.11 18.94 8.20
N LEU A 286 5.20 18.82 8.95
CA LEU A 286 5.99 19.96 9.41
C LEU A 286 7.21 20.25 8.53
N GLY A 287 7.75 19.23 7.86
CA GLY A 287 8.97 19.37 7.07
C GLY A 287 9.37 18.08 6.39
N TYR A 288 10.33 18.20 5.48
CA TYR A 288 10.88 17.09 4.71
C TYR A 288 12.36 17.34 4.42
N ASN A 289 13.03 16.31 3.89
CA ASN A 289 14.47 16.35 3.62
C ASN A 289 15.29 16.76 4.85
N CYS A 290 14.87 16.30 6.04
CA CYS A 290 15.57 16.55 7.29
C CYS A 290 16.66 15.50 7.52
N PHE A 291 17.76 15.91 8.13
CA PHE A 291 18.89 15.03 8.45
C PHE A 291 19.16 15.00 9.94
N VAL A 292 19.58 13.83 10.42
CA VAL A 292 20.00 13.63 11.81
C VAL A 292 21.48 13.32 11.85
N LYS A 293 22.20 13.99 12.76
CA LYS A 293 23.60 13.66 13.03
C LYS A 293 23.70 12.25 13.62
N VAL A 294 24.32 11.34 12.89
CA VAL A 294 24.58 9.97 13.34
C VAL A 294 25.77 9.99 14.32
N SER A 295 25.59 9.47 15.53
CA SER A 295 26.71 9.33 16.46
C SER A 295 27.55 8.10 16.07
N ASN A 296 28.87 8.26 15.92
CA ASN A 296 29.81 7.16 15.61
C ASN A 296 29.94 6.10 16.71
N LYS A 297 29.17 6.19 17.81
CA LYS A 297 29.29 5.28 18.97
C LYS A 297 28.56 3.96 18.80
N THR A 298 27.73 3.82 17.78
CA THR A 298 27.06 2.55 17.49
C THR A 298 27.83 1.81 16.40
N ASN A 299 28.36 0.62 16.72
CA ASN A 299 28.89 -0.37 15.77
C ASN A 299 27.76 -0.96 14.89
N LEU A 300 26.83 -0.13 14.44
CA LEU A 300 25.67 -0.51 13.67
C LEU A 300 26.10 -0.74 12.22
N ILE A 301 26.26 -2.01 11.87
CA ILE A 301 26.48 -2.46 10.50
C ILE A 301 25.18 -2.23 9.72
N GLY A 302 25.18 -1.26 8.80
CA GLY A 302 24.02 -0.94 7.97
C GLY A 302 24.23 0.32 7.13
N GLY A 303 23.42 0.48 6.07
CA GLY A 303 23.45 1.65 5.19
C GLY A 303 23.06 2.96 5.91
N ALA A 304 23.24 4.11 5.23
CA ALA A 304 23.01 5.44 5.79
C ALA A 304 21.62 5.59 6.45
N ARG A 305 20.56 5.10 5.81
CA ARG A 305 19.18 5.15 6.35
C ARG A 305 18.99 4.33 7.62
N LYS A 306 19.54 3.12 7.70
CA LYS A 306 19.48 2.30 8.94
C LYS A 306 20.18 2.99 10.11
N ARG A 307 21.31 3.66 9.85
CA ARG A 307 22.02 4.44 10.87
C ARG A 307 21.23 5.69 11.30
N ALA A 308 20.62 6.39 10.36
CA ALA A 308 19.74 7.53 10.67
C ALA A 308 18.54 7.07 11.53
N PHE A 309 17.86 6.00 11.14
CA PHE A 309 16.76 5.42 11.91
C PHE A 309 17.18 5.01 13.33
N ALA A 310 18.33 4.35 13.51
CA ALA A 310 18.84 4.03 14.85
C ALA A 310 19.13 5.29 15.69
N SER A 311 19.65 6.35 15.06
CA SER A 311 19.83 7.64 15.74
C SER A 311 18.47 8.22 16.16
N MET A 312 17.45 8.14 15.31
CA MET A 312 16.09 8.58 15.60
C MET A 312 15.45 7.80 16.76
N LYS A 313 15.63 6.47 16.82
CA LYS A 313 15.16 5.66 17.95
C LYS A 313 15.67 6.20 19.29
N SER A 314 16.94 6.59 19.36
CA SER A 314 17.53 7.17 20.59
C SER A 314 16.94 8.53 21.02
N LYS A 315 16.14 9.17 20.15
CA LYS A 315 15.47 10.45 20.39
C LYS A 315 13.98 10.30 20.72
N ILE A 316 13.43 9.08 20.66
CA ILE A 316 12.06 8.81 21.12
C ILE A 316 11.95 9.15 22.61
N GLY A 317 10.84 9.79 22.99
CA GLY A 317 10.63 10.35 24.34
C GLY A 317 11.38 11.66 24.59
N ARG A 318 12.24 12.12 23.67
CA ARG A 318 13.02 13.38 23.76
C ARG A 318 12.62 14.36 22.65
N GLY A 319 11.32 14.50 22.42
CA GLY A 319 10.74 15.33 21.36
C GLY A 319 10.31 14.55 20.11
N LEU A 320 10.56 13.25 20.04
CA LEU A 320 9.89 12.35 19.08
C LEU A 320 8.94 11.41 19.80
N LEU A 321 7.83 11.13 19.15
CA LEU A 321 6.84 10.15 19.56
C LEU A 321 7.06 8.82 18.85
N ALA A 322 7.38 8.85 17.56
CA ALA A 322 7.66 7.65 16.79
C ALA A 322 8.63 7.90 15.63
N THR A 323 9.19 6.84 15.10
CA THR A 323 9.93 6.83 13.85
C THR A 323 9.67 5.54 13.08
N PHE A 324 9.59 5.66 11.77
CA PHE A 324 9.38 4.58 10.81
C PHE A 324 10.47 4.62 9.76
N ILE A 325 10.87 3.45 9.27
CA ILE A 325 11.74 3.31 8.11
C ILE A 325 11.15 2.30 7.15
N GLN A 326 11.28 2.61 5.86
CA GLN A 326 11.27 1.63 4.77
C GLN A 326 12.60 1.75 4.04
N SER A 327 13.36 0.66 3.93
CA SER A 327 14.56 0.63 3.09
C SER A 327 14.25 0.19 1.67
N GLN A 328 15.22 0.41 0.79
CA GLN A 328 15.11 0.13 -0.65
C GLN A 328 14.85 -1.36 -0.96
N ASP A 329 15.31 -2.25 -0.08
CA ASP A 329 15.10 -3.71 -0.13
C ASP A 329 13.74 -4.14 0.42
N GLY A 330 12.86 -3.20 0.78
CA GLY A 330 11.53 -3.47 1.31
C GLY A 330 11.48 -3.86 2.78
N TRP A 331 12.61 -3.83 3.50
CA TRP A 331 12.59 -3.96 4.96
C TRP A 331 11.94 -2.73 5.60
N THR A 332 11.03 -2.97 6.53
CA THR A 332 10.34 -1.93 7.29
C THR A 332 10.56 -2.15 8.78
N ASP A 333 10.62 -1.05 9.53
CA ASP A 333 10.67 -1.07 11.00
C ASP A 333 9.99 0.18 11.57
N PHE A 334 9.50 0.06 12.79
CA PHE A 334 8.81 1.12 13.51
C PHE A 334 9.17 1.06 14.99
N GLU A 335 9.38 2.24 15.57
CA GLU A 335 9.59 2.42 17.00
C GLU A 335 8.74 3.60 17.46
N GLY A 336 7.95 3.41 18.50
CA GLY A 336 7.11 4.44 19.11
C GLY A 336 7.24 4.45 20.63
N ILE A 337 6.73 5.49 21.28
CA ILE A 337 6.56 5.48 22.74
C ILE A 337 5.53 4.38 23.06
N THR A 338 5.97 3.31 23.74
CA THR A 338 5.06 2.37 24.38
C THR A 338 4.40 3.08 25.56
N ASN A 339 3.09 3.25 25.50
CA ASN A 339 2.32 3.60 26.69
C ASN A 339 2.24 2.35 27.56
N GLU A 340 3.15 2.22 28.54
CA GLU A 340 2.95 1.35 29.70
C GLU A 340 1.90 1.94 30.65
#